data_AF-A0A1E1WSI0-F1
#
_entry.id   AF-A0A1E1WSI0-F1
#
_cell.length_a   1.000
_cell.length_b   1.000
_cell.length_c   1.000
_cell.angle_alpha   90.00
_cell.angle_beta   90.00
_cell.angle_gamma   90.00
#
_symmetry.space_group_name_H-M   'P 1'
#
loop_
_entity.id
_entity.type
_entity.pdbx_description
1 polymer ?
#
loop_
_entity_poly.entity_id
_entity_poly.type
_entity_poly.pdbx_seq_one_letter_code
_entity_poly.pdbx_strand_id
1 'polypeptide(L)'
;FRQVGRQRMQRRFVRRFTTAQSLAHCQRECIEARDFICRSFNFRDVGFGGEPRDNCELSDRDTRELDAANPAHFDNTANEYDFYERALGRIADDCLDVSQVCNEDGMEFTLRLPEGFYGRMYTYGFYDRCFFRGNGGTVNVLRISGAHGYPECGTQRYGDTMTNIVVVQFSDNVQTSRDKRFNLTCLFRGPAEAVVTSNYIGAGSGSPIPIEYLPEESSLNSKVRLMILYQGRP
;
A
#
# COMPACT_ATOMS: atom_id res chain seq x y z
N PHE A 1 13.03 0.34 12.37
CA PHE A 1 12.63 1.69 12.78
C PHE A 1 13.43 2.70 12.00
N ARG A 2 12.82 3.82 11.61
CA ARG A 2 13.47 4.90 10.85
C ARG A 2 13.67 6.10 11.78
N GLN A 3 14.87 6.68 11.78
CA GLN A 3 15.10 7.96 12.45
C GLN A 3 14.42 9.06 11.63
N VAL A 4 13.50 9.78 12.24
CA VAL A 4 12.76 10.88 11.59
C VAL A 4 13.55 12.17 11.71
N GLY A 5 14.15 12.41 12.88
CA GLY A 5 14.90 13.61 13.17
C GLY A 5 15.41 13.62 14.61
N ARG A 6 16.24 14.63 14.88
CA ARG A 6 16.83 14.90 16.18
C ARG A 6 15.92 15.83 16.96
N GLN A 7 14.91 15.23 17.57
CA GLN A 7 13.81 15.90 18.26
C GLN A 7 13.17 14.91 19.23
N ARG A 8 12.41 15.40 20.20
CA ARG A 8 11.74 14.56 21.20
C ARG A 8 10.23 14.71 21.11
N MET A 9 9.49 13.61 20.94
CA MET A 9 8.05 13.62 21.12
C MET A 9 7.70 14.08 22.54
N GLN A 10 6.73 15.00 22.66
CA GLN A 10 6.30 15.55 23.93
C GLN A 10 5.81 14.46 24.90
N ARG A 11 6.15 14.62 26.18
CA ARG A 11 5.94 13.62 27.23
C ARG A 11 4.51 13.10 27.33
N ARG A 12 3.51 13.94 27.02
CA ARG A 12 2.08 13.58 27.06
C ARG A 12 1.66 12.52 26.05
N PHE A 13 2.47 12.28 25.02
CA PHE A 13 2.24 11.26 24.00
C PHE A 13 3.06 9.98 24.27
N VAL A 14 3.89 9.96 25.31
CA VAL A 14 4.66 8.77 25.72
C VAL A 14 3.76 7.87 26.55
N ARG A 15 3.70 6.60 26.19
CA ARG A 15 2.95 5.56 26.90
C ARG A 15 3.79 4.86 27.97
N ARG A 16 5.08 4.68 27.71
CA ARG A 16 5.99 3.99 28.64
C ARG A 16 7.37 4.61 28.60
N PHE A 17 7.94 4.83 29.79
CA PHE A 17 9.35 5.14 29.97
C PHE A 17 10.08 3.85 30.37
N THR A 18 11.19 3.56 29.72
CA THR A 18 12.03 2.41 30.03
C THR A 18 13.51 2.77 29.84
N THR A 19 14.37 1.90 30.32
CA THR A 19 15.81 2.02 30.19
C THR A 19 16.32 1.00 29.18
N ALA A 20 16.98 1.48 28.14
CA ALA A 20 17.58 0.68 27.10
C ALA A 20 19.10 0.90 27.03
N GLN A 21 19.86 -0.19 27.00
CA GLN A 21 21.33 -0.17 26.90
C GLN A 21 21.85 0.24 25.53
N SER A 22 21.00 0.23 24.50
CA SER A 22 21.34 0.61 23.14
C SER A 22 20.07 0.93 22.35
N LEU A 23 20.24 1.57 21.19
CA LEU A 23 19.15 1.79 20.24
C LEU A 23 18.45 0.47 19.88
N ALA A 24 19.22 -0.59 19.63
CA ALA A 24 18.68 -1.91 19.29
C ALA A 24 17.86 -2.52 20.43
N HIS A 25 18.23 -2.26 21.68
CA HIS A 25 17.45 -2.67 22.84
C HIS A 25 16.13 -1.89 22.91
N CYS A 26 16.15 -0.56 22.74
CA CYS A 26 14.93 0.26 22.74
C CYS A 26 13.97 -0.12 21.60
N GLN A 27 14.50 -0.44 20.42
CA GLN A 27 13.71 -0.97 19.30
C GLN A 27 12.99 -2.27 19.67
N ARG A 28 13.67 -3.17 20.40
CA ARG A 28 13.11 -4.45 20.83
C ARG A 28 12.02 -4.26 21.87
N GLU A 29 12.22 -3.38 22.85
CA GLU A 29 11.22 -2.99 23.84
C GLU A 29 9.93 -2.49 23.17
N CYS A 30 10.06 -1.69 22.10
CA CYS A 30 8.91 -1.26 21.30
C CYS A 30 8.23 -2.43 20.58
N ILE A 31 9.00 -3.33 19.95
CA ILE A 31 8.45 -4.50 19.23
C ILE A 31 7.72 -5.46 20.19
N GLU A 32 8.25 -5.64 21.39
CA GLU A 32 7.77 -6.61 22.37
C GLU A 32 6.69 -6.05 23.30
N ALA A 33 6.36 -4.75 23.22
CA ALA A 33 5.27 -4.15 23.98
C ALA A 33 3.92 -4.81 23.63
N ARG A 34 3.20 -5.28 24.66
CA ARG A 34 1.92 -6.00 24.52
C ARG A 34 0.70 -5.26 25.05
N ASP A 35 0.92 -4.30 25.93
CA ASP A 35 -0.07 -3.42 26.54
C ASP A 35 -0.55 -2.30 25.62
N PHE A 36 0.25 -1.95 24.61
CA PHE A 36 -0.15 -1.08 23.51
C PHE A 36 0.66 -1.42 22.25
N ILE A 37 0.14 -1.02 21.09
CA ILE A 37 0.87 -1.15 19.82
C ILE A 37 1.89 -0.01 19.76
N CYS A 38 3.14 -0.28 20.10
CA CYS A 38 4.20 0.71 19.99
C CYS A 38 4.47 1.03 18.51
N ARG A 39 4.31 2.31 18.16
CA ARG A 39 4.51 2.83 16.80
C ARG A 39 5.74 3.71 16.70
N SER A 40 6.25 4.24 17.80
CA SER A 40 7.43 5.08 17.81
C SER A 40 8.10 5.10 19.18
N PHE A 41 9.31 5.65 19.23
CA PHE A 41 9.97 5.95 20.49
C PHE A 41 10.93 7.14 20.36
N ASN A 42 11.14 7.85 21.47
CA ASN A 42 12.31 8.70 21.64
C ASN A 42 13.44 7.85 22.21
N PHE A 43 14.66 8.04 21.70
CA PHE A 43 15.85 7.43 22.26
C PHE A 43 16.95 8.48 22.43
N ARG A 44 17.59 8.50 23.61
CA ARG A 44 18.84 9.23 23.80
C ARG A 44 19.95 8.25 24.16
N ASP A 45 21.09 8.40 23.50
CA ASP A 45 22.28 7.67 23.91
C ASP A 45 22.90 8.37 25.12
N VAL A 46 23.08 7.62 26.21
CA VAL A 46 23.83 8.11 27.37
C VAL A 46 25.25 7.60 27.24
N GLY A 47 26.18 8.50 26.92
CA GLY A 47 27.59 8.19 26.81
C GLY A 47 28.18 7.60 28.10
N PHE A 48 29.45 7.20 28.04
CA PHE A 48 30.18 6.59 29.15
C PHE A 48 30.15 7.51 30.41
N GLY A 49 29.25 7.21 31.36
CA GLY A 49 29.12 7.93 32.64
C GLY A 49 27.75 8.53 32.94
N GLY A 50 26.77 8.48 32.02
CA GLY A 50 25.39 8.92 32.28
C GLY A 50 24.48 7.80 32.80
N GLU A 51 23.57 8.11 33.73
CA GLU A 51 22.50 7.18 34.14
C GLU A 51 21.50 7.01 32.99
N PRO A 52 21.30 5.80 32.44
CA PRO A 52 20.38 5.53 31.32
C PRO A 52 18.90 5.56 31.71
N ARG A 53 18.53 6.21 32.81
CA ARG A 53 17.15 6.25 33.27
C ARG A 53 16.26 6.90 32.22
N ASP A 54 15.19 6.21 31.87
CA ASP A 54 14.15 6.68 30.95
C ASP A 54 14.71 7.20 29.61
N ASN A 55 15.79 6.59 29.12
CA ASN A 55 16.40 6.95 27.85
C ASN A 55 15.69 6.37 26.64
N CYS A 56 14.67 5.54 26.86
CA CYS A 56 13.80 4.94 25.85
C CYS A 56 12.33 5.24 26.18
N GLU A 57 11.68 6.07 25.35
CA GLU A 57 10.33 6.57 25.60
C GLU A 57 9.39 6.06 24.51
N LEU A 58 8.58 5.04 24.80
CA LEU A 58 7.74 4.35 23.84
C LEU A 58 6.37 5.02 23.68
N SER A 59 5.86 5.08 22.46
CA SER A 59 4.57 5.69 22.13
C SER A 59 3.75 4.84 21.14
N ASP A 60 2.42 4.92 21.26
CA ASP A 60 1.44 4.42 20.29
C ASP A 60 1.15 5.41 19.16
N ARG A 61 1.75 6.60 19.21
CA ARG A 61 1.66 7.66 18.19
C ARG A 61 2.88 7.63 17.28
N ASP A 62 2.75 8.18 16.10
CA ASP A 62 3.82 8.36 15.12
C ASP A 62 3.60 9.68 14.36
N THR A 63 4.41 9.97 13.33
CA THR A 63 4.25 11.20 12.55
C THR A 63 2.99 11.26 11.68
N ARG A 64 2.19 10.19 11.62
CA ARG A 64 0.88 10.20 10.93
C ARG A 64 -0.17 10.92 11.77
N GLU A 65 -0.03 10.86 13.09
CA GLU A 65 -0.95 11.51 14.04
C GLU A 65 -0.39 12.82 14.59
N LEU A 66 0.94 12.93 14.68
CA LEU A 66 1.62 14.07 15.29
C LEU A 66 2.51 14.78 14.27
N ASP A 67 2.18 16.04 13.98
CA ASP A 67 3.03 16.91 13.16
C ASP A 67 4.40 17.17 13.81
N ALA A 68 5.48 16.70 13.17
CA ALA A 68 6.87 16.91 13.58
C ALA A 68 7.28 18.39 13.64
N ALA A 69 6.66 19.26 12.84
CA ALA A 69 6.98 20.68 12.84
C ALA A 69 6.30 21.45 13.98
N ASN A 70 5.33 20.84 14.67
CA ASN A 70 4.54 21.49 15.70
C ASN A 70 5.23 21.36 17.08
N PRO A 71 5.63 22.48 17.72
CA PRO A 71 6.25 22.47 19.06
C PRO A 71 5.36 21.87 20.15
N ALA A 72 4.04 21.92 19.95
CA ALA A 72 3.10 21.27 20.85
C ALA A 72 3.22 19.75 20.79
N HIS A 73 3.72 19.17 19.70
CA HIS A 73 3.86 17.71 19.52
C HIS A 73 5.29 17.24 19.74
N PHE A 74 6.28 18.03 19.31
CA PHE A 74 7.69 17.71 19.40
C PHE A 74 8.46 18.85 20.04
N ASP A 75 9.29 18.53 21.02
CA ASP A 75 10.29 19.43 21.58
C ASP A 75 11.55 19.37 20.71
N ASN A 76 11.71 20.39 19.87
CA ASN A 76 12.85 20.55 18.98
C ASN A 76 14.08 21.15 19.68
N THR A 77 13.96 21.48 20.97
CA THR A 77 15.10 21.95 21.78
C THR A 77 15.83 20.80 22.47
N ALA A 78 15.16 19.65 22.65
CA ALA A 78 15.70 18.41 23.22
C ALA A 78 16.58 17.64 22.21
N ASN A 79 17.67 18.28 21.77
CA ASN A 79 18.58 17.76 20.76
C ASN A 79 19.38 16.52 21.22
N GLU A 80 19.32 16.13 22.47
CA GLU A 80 19.91 14.88 22.96
C GLU A 80 19.08 13.64 22.61
N TYR A 81 17.83 13.83 22.15
CA TYR A 81 16.96 12.75 21.73
C TYR A 81 16.84 12.66 20.21
N ASP A 82 16.76 11.42 19.75
CA ASP A 82 16.38 11.05 18.41
C ASP A 82 15.00 10.41 18.42
N PHE A 83 14.15 10.83 17.47
CA PHE A 83 12.82 10.28 17.29
C PHE A 83 12.85 9.18 16.23
N TYR A 84 12.42 7.99 16.62
CA TYR A 84 12.32 6.83 15.75
C TYR A 84 10.87 6.40 15.61
N GLU A 85 10.40 6.24 14.38
CA GLU A 85 9.10 5.63 14.12
C GLU A 85 9.28 4.22 13.58
N ARG A 86 8.32 3.35 13.90
CA ARG A 86 8.23 2.04 13.29
C ARG A 86 8.07 2.31 11.80
N ALA A 87 9.01 1.75 11.04
CA ALA A 87 8.77 1.61 9.62
C ALA A 87 7.62 0.60 9.52
N LEU A 88 6.38 1.07 9.50
CA LEU A 88 5.25 0.31 9.02
C LEU A 88 5.72 -0.20 7.67
N GLY A 89 5.96 -1.51 7.59
CA GLY A 89 6.85 -2.08 6.59
C GLY A 89 6.60 -1.48 5.21
N ARG A 90 7.63 -0.91 4.59
CA ARG A 90 7.71 -0.65 3.14
C ARG A 90 6.71 0.34 2.51
N ILE A 91 5.78 0.97 3.23
CA ILE A 91 4.70 1.76 2.59
C ILE A 91 5.08 3.22 2.29
N ALA A 92 6.05 3.80 3.01
CA ALA A 92 6.35 5.23 2.89
C ALA A 92 7.22 5.59 1.66
N ASP A 93 8.09 4.68 1.21
CA ASP A 93 9.07 4.93 0.13
C ASP A 93 9.30 3.74 -0.83
N ASP A 94 8.56 2.63 -0.72
CA ASP A 94 8.80 1.44 -1.56
C ASP A 94 7.47 0.84 -2.09
N CYS A 95 7.57 0.16 -3.23
CA CYS A 95 6.45 -0.27 -4.09
C CYS A 95 5.25 -0.88 -3.32
N LEU A 96 4.06 -0.26 -3.46
CA LEU A 96 2.81 -0.82 -2.96
C LEU A 96 2.42 -2.06 -3.78
N ASP A 97 2.09 -3.18 -3.12
CA ASP A 97 1.56 -4.36 -3.80
C ASP A 97 0.10 -4.12 -4.19
N VAL A 98 -0.09 -3.83 -5.46
CA VAL A 98 -1.40 -3.60 -6.07
C VAL A 98 -1.62 -4.54 -7.24
N SER A 99 -2.86 -4.95 -7.44
CA SER A 99 -3.28 -5.64 -8.66
C SER A 99 -4.58 -5.06 -9.16
N GLN A 100 -4.72 -5.01 -10.49
CA GLN A 100 -5.96 -4.65 -11.15
C GLN A 100 -6.51 -5.86 -11.91
N VAL A 101 -7.83 -6.03 -11.89
CA VAL A 101 -8.56 -6.98 -12.74
C VAL A 101 -9.64 -6.18 -13.45
N CYS A 102 -9.85 -6.44 -14.74
CA CYS A 102 -10.84 -5.73 -15.52
C CYS A 102 -11.74 -6.73 -16.23
N ASN A 103 -13.02 -6.40 -16.32
CA ASN A 103 -14.03 -7.10 -17.10
C ASN A 103 -14.90 -6.07 -17.84
N GLU A 104 -15.87 -6.54 -18.61
CA GLU A 104 -16.77 -5.64 -19.35
C GLU A 104 -17.58 -4.72 -18.42
N ASP A 105 -17.92 -5.22 -17.22
CA ASP A 105 -18.71 -4.50 -16.22
C ASP A 105 -17.92 -3.41 -15.48
N GLY A 106 -16.58 -3.46 -15.47
CA GLY A 106 -15.74 -2.49 -14.78
C GLY A 106 -14.34 -2.99 -14.39
N MET A 107 -13.83 -2.44 -13.29
CA MET A 107 -12.50 -2.70 -12.76
C MET A 107 -12.54 -3.09 -11.29
N GLU A 108 -11.58 -3.90 -10.87
CA GLU A 108 -11.31 -4.22 -9.48
C GLU A 108 -9.87 -3.87 -9.16
N PHE A 109 -9.67 -2.98 -8.19
CA PHE A 109 -8.37 -2.60 -7.66
C PHE A 109 -8.15 -3.26 -6.31
N THR A 110 -7.07 -4.02 -6.18
CA THR A 110 -6.68 -4.69 -4.93
C THR A 110 -5.41 -4.08 -4.38
N LEU A 111 -5.43 -3.71 -3.10
CA LEU A 111 -4.28 -3.29 -2.30
C LEU A 111 -3.94 -4.38 -1.28
N ARG A 112 -2.70 -4.86 -1.31
CA ARG A 112 -2.16 -5.82 -0.34
C ARG A 112 -1.12 -5.15 0.55
N LEU A 113 -1.33 -5.24 1.85
CA LEU A 113 -0.44 -4.68 2.86
C LEU A 113 -0.02 -5.76 3.86
N PRO A 114 1.21 -5.70 4.41
CA PRO A 114 1.66 -6.61 5.47
C PRO A 114 0.93 -6.36 6.80
N GLU A 115 0.39 -5.17 6.99
CA GLU A 115 -0.37 -4.74 8.17
C GLU A 115 -1.79 -4.30 7.75
N GLY A 116 -2.70 -4.21 8.72
CA GLY A 116 -4.09 -3.85 8.44
C GLY A 116 -4.28 -2.44 7.85
N PHE A 117 -5.11 -2.33 6.82
CA PHE A 117 -5.46 -1.05 6.21
C PHE A 117 -6.67 -0.41 6.90
N TYR A 118 -6.49 0.80 7.44
CA TYR A 118 -7.56 1.58 8.08
C TYR A 118 -7.92 2.86 7.31
N GLY A 119 -7.20 3.15 6.23
CA GLY A 119 -7.44 4.35 5.43
C GLY A 119 -8.61 4.22 4.46
N ARG A 120 -8.57 5.00 3.38
CA ARG A 120 -9.62 5.02 2.35
C ARG A 120 -9.04 4.82 0.97
N MET A 121 -9.74 4.06 0.12
CA MET A 121 -9.49 4.03 -1.32
C MET A 121 -10.71 4.58 -2.04
N TYR A 122 -10.54 5.40 -3.07
CA TYR A 122 -11.67 5.92 -3.83
C TYR A 122 -11.26 6.35 -5.24
N THR A 123 -12.22 6.47 -6.15
CA THR A 123 -11.96 6.98 -7.50
C THR A 123 -11.93 8.52 -7.52
N TYR A 124 -11.00 9.07 -8.31
CA TYR A 124 -10.74 10.51 -8.36
C TYR A 124 -11.99 11.30 -8.78
N GLY A 125 -12.44 12.21 -7.91
CA GLY A 125 -13.66 13.01 -8.13
C GLY A 125 -14.98 12.34 -7.70
N PHE A 126 -14.95 11.08 -7.26
CA PHE A 126 -16.13 10.29 -6.87
C PHE A 126 -15.95 9.67 -5.48
N TYR A 127 -15.41 10.44 -4.55
CA TYR A 127 -15.04 9.99 -3.21
C TYR A 127 -16.24 9.49 -2.39
N ASP A 128 -17.43 10.02 -2.62
CA ASP A 128 -18.67 9.71 -1.90
C ASP A 128 -19.41 8.47 -2.42
N ARG A 129 -19.17 8.09 -3.68
CA ARG A 129 -19.90 7.01 -4.37
C ARG A 129 -19.07 5.74 -4.56
N CYS A 130 -17.82 5.89 -4.96
CA CYS A 130 -16.96 4.76 -5.34
C CYS A 130 -15.75 4.72 -4.43
N PHE A 131 -15.97 4.18 -3.23
CA PHE A 131 -14.96 4.12 -2.19
C PHE A 131 -14.97 2.81 -1.43
N PHE A 132 -13.83 2.53 -0.81
CA PHE A 132 -13.62 1.48 0.15
C PHE A 132 -13.08 2.11 1.44
N ARG A 133 -13.65 1.74 2.59
CA ARG A 133 -13.15 2.11 3.92
C ARG A 133 -12.39 0.93 4.50
N GLY A 134 -11.15 1.17 4.88
CA GLY A 134 -10.29 0.20 5.52
C GLY A 134 -10.91 -0.31 6.82
N ASN A 135 -10.88 -1.62 6.99
CA ASN A 135 -11.41 -2.34 8.15
C ASN A 135 -10.32 -3.11 8.91
N GLY A 136 -9.05 -2.78 8.69
CA GLY A 136 -7.90 -3.50 9.23
C GLY A 136 -7.50 -4.75 8.42
N GLY A 137 -8.10 -4.98 7.25
CA GLY A 137 -7.72 -6.07 6.35
C GLY A 137 -6.34 -5.86 5.72
N THR A 138 -5.62 -6.97 5.51
CA THR A 138 -4.35 -6.99 4.77
C THR A 138 -4.56 -7.07 3.26
N VAL A 139 -5.76 -7.47 2.80
CA VAL A 139 -6.18 -7.48 1.40
C VAL A 139 -7.43 -6.64 1.28
N ASN A 140 -7.37 -5.58 0.46
CA ASN A 140 -8.42 -4.57 0.38
C ASN A 140 -8.82 -4.39 -1.08
N VAL A 141 -10.12 -4.46 -1.37
CA VAL A 141 -10.63 -4.53 -2.74
C VAL A 141 -11.61 -3.39 -2.98
N LEU A 142 -11.30 -2.54 -3.96
CA LEU A 142 -12.18 -1.50 -4.48
C LEU A 142 -12.75 -1.92 -5.83
N ARG A 143 -14.07 -2.07 -5.90
CA ARG A 143 -14.79 -2.30 -7.17
C ARG A 143 -15.20 -0.97 -7.78
N ILE A 144 -15.00 -0.87 -9.08
CA ILE A 144 -15.15 0.35 -9.88
C ILE A 144 -16.02 -0.02 -11.07
N SER A 145 -17.15 0.66 -11.23
CA SER A 145 -18.04 0.44 -12.37
C SER A 145 -17.40 0.87 -13.68
N GLY A 146 -17.82 0.26 -14.79
CA GLY A 146 -17.48 0.70 -16.14
C GLY A 146 -18.04 2.10 -16.47
N ALA A 147 -17.73 2.60 -17.67
CA ALA A 147 -18.07 3.97 -18.08
C ALA A 147 -19.59 4.31 -18.07
N HIS A 148 -20.43 3.29 -18.23
CA HIS A 148 -21.89 3.41 -18.16
C HIS A 148 -22.49 2.60 -17.00
N GLY A 149 -21.64 2.14 -16.07
CA GLY A 149 -22.07 1.34 -14.93
C GLY A 149 -22.58 2.21 -13.78
N TYR A 150 -23.36 1.59 -12.89
CA TYR A 150 -23.85 2.20 -11.66
C TYR A 150 -23.21 1.55 -10.43
N PRO A 151 -22.76 2.30 -9.40
CA PRO A 151 -22.74 3.76 -9.33
C PRO A 151 -21.75 4.39 -10.33
N GLU A 152 -21.93 5.65 -10.71
CA GLU A 152 -20.94 6.32 -11.58
C GLU A 152 -19.61 6.50 -10.83
N CYS A 153 -18.53 5.88 -11.33
CA CYS A 153 -17.20 5.95 -10.72
C CYS A 153 -16.18 6.80 -11.48
N GLY A 154 -16.60 7.51 -12.53
CA GLY A 154 -15.72 8.36 -13.36
C GLY A 154 -14.85 7.58 -14.35
N THR A 155 -15.19 6.33 -14.60
CA THR A 155 -14.47 5.47 -15.55
C THR A 155 -14.65 6.01 -16.96
N GLN A 156 -13.56 6.20 -17.69
CA GLN A 156 -13.58 6.67 -19.07
C GLN A 156 -13.29 5.50 -20.00
N ARG A 157 -14.00 5.44 -21.13
CA ARG A 157 -13.76 4.44 -22.19
C ARG A 157 -13.43 5.13 -23.50
N TYR A 158 -12.31 4.74 -24.08
CA TYR A 158 -11.83 5.18 -25.39
C TYR A 158 -11.57 3.95 -26.26
N GLY A 159 -12.52 3.60 -27.13
CA GLY A 159 -12.47 2.36 -27.91
C GLY A 159 -12.37 1.13 -27.00
N ASP A 160 -11.29 0.36 -27.17
CA ASP A 160 -11.01 -0.85 -26.39
C ASP A 160 -10.29 -0.57 -25.07
N THR A 161 -10.00 0.70 -24.75
CA THR A 161 -9.31 1.07 -23.53
C THR A 161 -10.29 1.64 -22.51
N MET A 162 -10.25 1.14 -21.29
CA MET A 162 -10.96 1.69 -20.14
C MET A 162 -9.94 2.21 -19.12
N THR A 163 -10.20 3.37 -18.51
CA THR A 163 -9.29 3.98 -17.53
C THR A 163 -10.02 4.60 -16.35
N ASN A 164 -9.38 4.58 -15.18
CA ASN A 164 -9.84 5.25 -13.96
C ASN A 164 -8.62 5.63 -13.09
N ILE A 165 -8.75 6.62 -12.22
CA ILE A 165 -7.70 7.00 -11.27
C ILE A 165 -8.17 6.66 -9.86
N VAL A 166 -7.44 5.78 -9.18
CA VAL A 166 -7.69 5.44 -7.77
C VAL A 166 -6.75 6.22 -6.87
N VAL A 167 -7.31 6.81 -5.82
CA VAL A 167 -6.57 7.46 -4.74
C VAL A 167 -6.57 6.55 -3.52
N VAL A 168 -5.40 6.24 -2.99
CA VAL A 168 -5.20 5.53 -1.73
C VAL A 168 -4.72 6.53 -0.68
N GLN A 169 -5.53 6.71 0.35
CA GLN A 169 -5.31 7.63 1.44
C GLN A 169 -5.10 6.82 2.73
N PHE A 170 -3.94 6.97 3.38
CA PHE A 170 -3.60 6.23 4.61
C PHE A 170 -3.96 6.97 5.90
N SER A 171 -4.42 8.22 5.80
CA SER A 171 -4.89 9.04 6.93
C SER A 171 -6.39 9.26 6.83
N ASP A 172 -7.11 9.21 7.95
CA ASP A 172 -8.57 9.11 7.96
C ASP A 172 -9.28 10.40 7.49
N ASN A 173 -8.62 11.58 7.52
CA ASN A 173 -9.33 12.86 7.37
C ASN A 173 -8.61 13.97 6.58
N VAL A 174 -7.36 13.79 6.13
CA VAL A 174 -6.60 14.84 5.43
C VAL A 174 -5.93 14.27 4.19
N GLN A 175 -6.09 14.93 3.03
CA GLN A 175 -5.29 14.62 1.85
C GLN A 175 -3.85 15.07 2.11
N THR A 176 -2.92 14.14 2.04
CA THR A 176 -1.51 14.42 2.33
C THR A 176 -0.67 14.25 1.06
N SER A 177 0.56 14.76 1.08
CA SER A 177 1.56 14.45 0.04
C SER A 177 1.91 12.96 -0.06
N ARG A 178 1.46 12.14 0.91
CA ARG A 178 1.63 10.68 0.92
C ARG A 178 0.48 9.92 0.26
N ASP A 179 -0.60 10.59 -0.14
CA ASP A 179 -1.68 9.98 -0.88
C ASP A 179 -1.16 9.47 -2.23
N LYS A 180 -1.43 8.21 -2.55
CA LYS A 180 -0.94 7.60 -3.80
C LYS A 180 -2.06 7.54 -4.81
N ARG A 181 -1.75 7.97 -6.04
CA ARG A 181 -2.69 7.95 -7.17
C ARG A 181 -2.24 6.89 -8.16
N PHE A 182 -3.14 6.00 -8.52
CA PHE A 182 -2.92 4.92 -9.46
C PHE A 182 -3.77 5.16 -10.70
N ASN A 183 -3.11 5.27 -11.86
CA ASN A 183 -3.80 5.33 -13.14
C ASN A 183 -4.05 3.91 -13.63
N LEU A 184 -5.28 3.43 -13.47
CA LEU A 184 -5.72 2.14 -13.97
C LEU A 184 -6.00 2.27 -15.46
N THR A 185 -5.40 1.37 -16.24
CA THR A 185 -5.64 1.26 -17.68
C THR A 185 -5.88 -0.19 -18.02
N CYS A 186 -7.05 -0.49 -18.58
CA CYS A 186 -7.46 -1.80 -19.04
C CYS A 186 -7.62 -1.75 -20.55
N LEU A 187 -7.03 -2.72 -21.26
CA LEU A 187 -7.12 -2.82 -22.71
C LEU A 187 -7.83 -4.12 -23.07
N PHE A 188 -9.05 -4.00 -23.61
CA PHE A 188 -9.87 -5.09 -24.09
C PHE A 188 -9.55 -5.36 -25.56
N ARG A 189 -8.33 -5.82 -25.84
CA ARG A 189 -8.04 -6.38 -27.17
C ARG A 189 -8.71 -7.75 -27.25
N GLY A 190 -9.57 -7.94 -28.25
CA GLY A 190 -9.92 -9.29 -28.70
C GLY A 190 -8.65 -10.09 -29.04
N PRO A 191 -8.69 -11.42 -29.00
CA PRO A 191 -7.53 -12.27 -29.26
C PRO A 191 -6.99 -12.02 -30.67
N ALA A 192 -6.04 -11.09 -30.80
CA ALA A 192 -5.18 -11.04 -31.97
C ALA A 192 -4.10 -12.08 -31.73
N GLU A 193 -4.20 -13.18 -32.49
CA GLU A 193 -3.32 -14.36 -32.59
C GLU A 193 -3.82 -15.60 -31.84
N ALA A 194 -4.74 -16.33 -32.49
CA ALA A 194 -4.80 -17.77 -32.31
C ALA A 194 -3.46 -18.37 -32.77
N VAL A 195 -2.71 -18.98 -31.84
CA VAL A 195 -1.52 -19.77 -32.21
C VAL A 195 -2.02 -21.10 -32.78
N VAL A 196 -2.20 -21.14 -34.10
CA VAL A 196 -2.55 -22.38 -34.81
C VAL A 196 -1.27 -23.17 -35.06
N THR A 197 -1.04 -24.21 -34.26
CA THR A 197 0.02 -25.18 -34.56
C THR A 197 -0.51 -26.25 -35.51
N SER A 198 0.05 -26.37 -36.71
CA SER A 198 -0.18 -27.53 -37.58
C SER A 198 0.89 -28.60 -37.31
N ASN A 199 0.45 -29.83 -37.01
CA ASN A 199 1.33 -31.00 -36.98
C ASN A 199 1.16 -31.80 -38.27
N TYR A 200 2.24 -32.40 -38.77
CA TYR A 200 2.21 -33.32 -39.90
C TYR A 200 1.58 -34.64 -39.47
N ILE A 201 0.48 -35.02 -40.13
CA ILE A 201 -0.16 -36.32 -40.01
C ILE A 201 0.49 -37.26 -41.04
N GLY A 202 1.24 -38.26 -40.56
CA GLY A 202 1.71 -39.37 -41.40
C GLY A 202 0.52 -40.19 -41.92
N ALA A 203 0.67 -40.77 -43.12
CA ALA A 203 -0.36 -41.54 -43.81
C ALA A 203 -0.89 -42.72 -42.96
N GLY A 204 -1.93 -42.47 -42.16
CA GLY A 204 -2.51 -43.47 -41.27
C GLY A 204 -3.46 -42.94 -40.18
N SER A 205 -3.42 -41.66 -39.81
CA SER A 205 -4.42 -41.09 -38.89
C SER A 205 -5.52 -40.35 -39.65
N GLY A 206 -6.76 -40.51 -39.18
CA GLY A 206 -7.98 -40.04 -39.83
C GLY A 206 -8.08 -38.51 -40.02
N SER A 207 -9.21 -38.09 -40.58
CA SER A 207 -9.49 -36.71 -40.99
C SER A 207 -9.19 -35.69 -39.87
N PRO A 208 -8.43 -34.61 -40.16
CA PRO A 208 -8.17 -33.57 -39.17
C PRO A 208 -9.46 -32.88 -38.75
N ILE A 209 -9.54 -32.52 -37.46
CA ILE A 209 -10.67 -31.79 -36.90
C ILE A 209 -10.64 -30.36 -37.47
N PRO A 210 -11.71 -29.87 -38.13
CA PRO A 210 -11.76 -28.50 -38.63
C PRO A 210 -11.68 -27.51 -37.48
N ILE A 211 -11.12 -26.32 -37.75
CA ILE A 211 -10.84 -25.30 -36.74
C ILE A 211 -12.10 -24.84 -35.98
N GLU A 212 -13.27 -24.98 -36.60
CA GLU A 212 -14.61 -24.67 -36.05
C GLU A 212 -15.05 -25.61 -34.91
N TYR A 213 -14.37 -26.76 -34.74
CA TYR A 213 -14.70 -27.77 -33.71
C TYR A 213 -13.65 -27.85 -32.59
N LEU A 214 -12.67 -26.95 -32.58
CA LEU A 214 -11.74 -26.83 -31.46
C LEU A 214 -12.42 -26.10 -30.30
N PRO A 215 -12.34 -26.61 -29.06
CA PRO A 215 -12.90 -25.92 -27.92
C PRO A 215 -12.16 -24.61 -27.68
N GLU A 216 -12.90 -23.50 -27.58
CA GLU A 216 -12.35 -22.23 -27.11
C GLU A 216 -11.97 -22.38 -25.63
N GLU A 217 -10.67 -22.37 -25.32
CA GLU A 217 -10.20 -22.22 -23.94
C GLU A 217 -10.45 -20.78 -23.48
N SER A 218 -11.61 -20.57 -22.88
CA SER A 218 -11.97 -19.34 -22.18
C SER A 218 -11.35 -19.34 -20.79
N SER A 219 -10.15 -18.77 -20.65
CA SER A 219 -9.66 -18.33 -19.34
C SER A 219 -9.05 -16.94 -19.42
N LEU A 220 -9.92 -15.92 -19.44
CA LEU A 220 -9.53 -14.55 -19.09
C LEU A 220 -9.36 -14.48 -17.57
N ASN A 221 -8.17 -14.85 -17.11
CA ASN A 221 -7.69 -14.46 -15.79
C ASN A 221 -6.40 -13.67 -16.00
N SER A 222 -6.53 -12.48 -16.56
CA SER A 222 -5.41 -11.54 -16.68
C SER A 222 -5.02 -11.04 -15.29
N LYS A 223 -4.30 -11.89 -14.53
CA LYS A 223 -3.51 -11.47 -13.37
C LYS A 223 -2.32 -10.68 -13.89
N VAL A 224 -2.56 -9.45 -14.31
CA VAL A 224 -1.48 -8.54 -14.69
C VAL A 224 -0.84 -8.04 -13.39
N ARG A 225 0.36 -8.53 -13.09
CA ARG A 225 1.21 -8.00 -12.03
C ARG A 225 1.89 -6.74 -12.56
N LEU A 226 1.37 -5.57 -12.21
CA LEU A 226 2.01 -4.30 -12.52
C LEU A 226 3.31 -4.19 -11.69
N MET A 227 4.46 -4.25 -12.37
CA MET A 227 5.74 -3.84 -11.80
C MET A 227 6.02 -2.42 -12.24
N ILE A 228 6.06 -1.48 -11.29
CA ILE A 228 6.39 -0.09 -11.58
C ILE A 228 7.92 0.00 -11.59
N LEU A 229 8.49 0.25 -12.77
CA LEU A 229 9.92 0.43 -12.96
C LEU A 229 10.30 1.87 -12.59
N TYR A 230 11.24 2.07 -11.66
CA TYR A 230 11.86 3.38 -11.44
C TYR A 230 13.11 3.49 -12.32
N GLN A 231 13.13 4.47 -13.25
CA GLN A 231 14.22 4.63 -14.23
C GLN A 231 14.52 3.38 -15.06
N GLY A 232 13.51 2.56 -15.36
CA GLY A 232 13.65 1.36 -16.18
C GLY A 232 14.27 0.15 -15.46
N ARG A 233 14.31 0.15 -14.12
CA ARG A 233 14.68 -1.04 -13.34
C ARG A 233 13.54 -1.48 -12.42
N PRO A 234 13.29 -2.81 -12.33
CA PRO A 234 12.26 -3.39 -11.48
C PRO A 234 12.56 -3.27 -10.00
#